data_AF-A0A7X7L572-F1
#
_entry.id   AF-A0A7X7L572-F1
#
_cell.length_a   1.000
_cell.length_b   1.000
_cell.length_c   1.000
_cell.angle_alpha   90.00
_cell.angle_beta   90.00
_cell.angle_gamma   90.00
#
_symmetry.space_group_name_H-M   'P 1'
#
loop_
_entity.id
_entity.type
_entity.pdbx_description
1 polymer ?
#
loop_
_entity_poly.entity_id
_entity_poly.type
_entity_poly.pdbx_seq_one_letter_code
_entity_poly.pdbx_strand_id
1 'polypeptide(L)'
;MKDGWQYDWSALWKGNARISNCSLHMIGRDLYIDHVMKHDIKLIEKMNGARMHYCGTAKNVIEEMAKIPHITGIDYDSLLHDIEETMDNVPKDLTLLQSLSLSSDTAKKILSSKTWPFKKRNVIFSLRGPMTIEEGKELYRRFRKVAEN
;
A
#
# COMPACT_ATOMS: atom_id res chain seq x y z
N MET A 1 -1.93 -18.29 12.85
CA MET A 1 -2.44 -17.46 11.73
C MET A 1 -3.95 -17.66 11.69
N LYS A 2 -4.74 -16.59 11.56
CA LYS A 2 -6.18 -16.73 11.31
C LYS A 2 -6.35 -17.04 9.83
N ASP A 3 -7.26 -17.95 9.46
CA ASP A 3 -7.49 -18.36 8.07
C ASP A 3 -7.60 -17.16 7.12
N GLY A 4 -6.61 -17.01 6.21
CA GLY A 4 -6.63 -15.95 5.20
C GLY A 4 -6.39 -14.52 5.71
N TRP A 5 -5.87 -14.33 6.93
CA TRP A 5 -5.50 -13.03 7.47
C TRP A 5 -4.11 -13.01 8.10
N GLN A 6 -3.30 -12.02 7.70
CA GLN A 6 -1.94 -11.82 8.18
C GLN A 6 -1.79 -10.42 8.80
N TYR A 7 -1.29 -10.36 10.05
CA TYR A 7 -0.84 -9.11 10.65
C TYR A 7 0.65 -8.94 10.39
N ASP A 8 1.01 -7.88 9.66
CA ASP A 8 2.38 -7.56 9.32
C ASP A 8 2.51 -6.06 8.98
N TRP A 9 3.66 -5.45 9.27
CA TRP A 9 3.90 -4.02 9.05
C TRP A 9 2.84 -3.08 9.67
N SER A 10 2.43 -3.40 10.90
CA SER A 10 1.43 -2.63 11.66
C SER A 10 0.04 -2.54 11.02
N ALA A 11 -0.27 -3.46 10.10
CA ALA A 11 -1.58 -3.54 9.45
C ALA A 11 -2.06 -5.00 9.37
N LEU A 12 -3.38 -5.18 9.41
CA LEU A 12 -4.04 -6.47 9.24
C LEU A 12 -4.51 -6.60 7.79
N TRP A 13 -4.10 -7.68 7.13
CA TRP A 13 -4.28 -7.89 5.70
C TRP A 13 -5.00 -9.19 5.40
N LYS A 14 -5.80 -9.18 4.34
CA LYS A 14 -6.30 -10.42 3.74
C LYS A 14 -5.16 -11.11 2.97
N GLY A 15 -5.15 -12.43 2.95
CA GLY A 15 -4.11 -13.26 2.35
C GLY A 15 -3.19 -13.91 3.38
N ASN A 16 -2.31 -14.77 2.90
CA ASN A 16 -1.47 -15.61 3.76
C ASN A 16 0.03 -15.25 3.70
N ALA A 17 0.41 -14.30 2.85
CA ALA A 17 1.81 -13.87 2.73
C ALA A 17 1.95 -12.40 2.32
N ARG A 18 3.15 -11.87 2.56
CA ARG A 18 3.67 -10.64 1.95
C ARG A 18 4.87 -10.99 1.08
N ILE A 19 4.84 -10.61 -0.19
CA ILE A 19 5.97 -10.73 -1.12
C ILE A 19 6.67 -9.38 -1.20
N SER A 20 7.98 -9.34 -0.96
CA SER A 20 8.78 -8.11 -0.96
C SER A 20 9.69 -8.05 -2.18
N ASN A 21 9.29 -7.28 -3.18
CA ASN A 21 9.99 -7.18 -4.47
C ASN A 21 10.74 -5.84 -4.60
N CYS A 22 11.53 -5.50 -3.57
CA CYS A 22 12.24 -4.22 -3.46
C CYS A 22 13.30 -4.00 -4.54
N SER A 23 13.86 -5.09 -5.09
CA SER A 23 14.88 -5.09 -6.13
C SER A 23 14.35 -4.78 -7.54
N LEU A 24 13.02 -4.73 -7.73
CA LEU A 24 12.44 -4.51 -9.06
C LEU A 24 12.80 -3.16 -9.68
N HIS A 25 13.16 -2.16 -8.88
CA HIS A 25 13.67 -0.90 -9.41
C HIS A 25 14.92 -1.06 -10.29
N MET A 26 15.69 -2.14 -10.10
CA MET A 26 16.91 -2.39 -10.86
C MET A 26 16.63 -2.91 -12.28
N ILE A 27 15.46 -3.53 -12.50
CA ILE A 27 15.12 -4.16 -13.78
C ILE A 27 13.98 -3.45 -14.50
N GLY A 28 13.22 -2.61 -13.79
CA GLY A 28 12.10 -1.88 -14.36
C GLY A 28 10.91 -2.77 -14.74
N ARG A 29 9.93 -2.16 -15.40
CA ARG A 29 8.63 -2.79 -15.72
C ARG A 29 8.76 -3.94 -16.71
N ASP A 30 9.45 -3.75 -17.82
CA ASP A 30 9.41 -4.72 -18.91
C ASP A 30 10.10 -6.04 -18.51
N LEU A 31 11.28 -5.96 -17.88
CA LEU A 31 11.95 -7.13 -17.34
C LEU A 31 11.18 -7.78 -16.17
N TYR A 32 10.43 -6.98 -15.39
CA TYR A 32 9.53 -7.53 -14.37
C TYR A 32 8.47 -8.44 -15.01
N ILE A 33 7.78 -7.95 -16.05
CA ILE A 33 6.75 -8.71 -16.78
C ILE A 33 7.35 -9.98 -17.38
N ASP A 34 8.46 -9.87 -18.10
CA ASP A 34 9.03 -10.96 -18.88
C ASP A 34 9.65 -12.07 -18.01
N HIS A 35 10.26 -11.68 -16.88
CA HIS A 35 11.12 -12.58 -16.13
C HIS A 35 10.62 -12.91 -14.72
N VAL A 36 9.91 -12.01 -14.04
CA VAL A 36 9.60 -12.17 -12.61
C VAL A 36 8.12 -12.43 -12.36
N MET A 37 7.22 -11.72 -13.04
CA MET A 37 5.77 -11.73 -12.75
C MET A 37 5.17 -13.14 -12.76
N LYS A 38 5.59 -14.01 -13.69
CA LYS A 38 5.15 -15.42 -13.75
C LYS A 38 5.46 -16.24 -12.49
N HIS A 39 6.51 -15.86 -11.75
CA HIS A 39 6.89 -16.50 -10.50
C HIS A 39 6.08 -15.96 -9.32
N ASP A 40 5.83 -14.64 -9.31
CA ASP A 40 4.93 -14.01 -8.33
C ASP A 40 3.52 -14.63 -8.42
N ILE A 41 2.97 -14.78 -9.63
CA ILE A 41 1.66 -15.41 -9.87
C ILE A 41 1.62 -16.81 -9.24
N LYS A 42 2.59 -17.68 -9.57
CA LYS A 42 2.67 -19.04 -9.04
C LYS A 42 2.79 -19.08 -7.52
N LEU A 43 3.50 -18.13 -6.92
CA LEU A 43 3.66 -18.05 -5.48
C LEU A 43 2.35 -17.61 -4.81
N ILE A 44 1.70 -16.58 -5.34
CA ILE A 44 0.44 -16.04 -4.84
C ILE A 44 -0.68 -17.09 -4.90
N GLU A 45 -0.77 -17.84 -5.99
CA GLU A 45 -1.71 -18.96 -6.15
C GLU A 45 -1.48 -20.02 -5.07
N LYS A 46 -0.23 -20.44 -4.84
CA LYS A 46 0.12 -21.43 -3.80
C LYS A 46 -0.19 -20.94 -2.39
N MET A 47 -0.10 -19.63 -2.16
CA MET A 47 -0.44 -19.02 -0.88
C MET A 47 -1.94 -18.76 -0.73
N ASN A 48 -2.77 -19.06 -1.73
CA ASN A 48 -4.19 -18.70 -1.74
C ASN A 48 -4.41 -17.20 -1.45
N GLY A 49 -3.60 -16.37 -2.09
CA GLY A 49 -3.64 -14.91 -1.98
C GLY A 49 -2.53 -14.33 -1.10
N ALA A 50 -1.98 -13.22 -1.57
CA ALA A 50 -0.92 -12.48 -0.89
C ALA A 50 -0.98 -11.01 -1.24
N ARG A 51 -0.34 -10.19 -0.41
CA ARG A 51 -0.04 -8.80 -0.73
C ARG A 51 1.37 -8.66 -1.28
N MET A 52 1.59 -7.62 -2.08
CA MET A 52 2.91 -7.31 -2.63
C MET A 52 3.43 -5.97 -2.14
N HIS A 53 4.73 -5.92 -1.86
CA HIS A 53 5.43 -4.69 -1.50
C HIS A 53 6.33 -4.20 -2.64
N TYR A 54 6.24 -2.90 -2.92
CA TYR A 54 7.10 -2.21 -3.86
C TYR A 54 7.59 -0.86 -3.32
N CYS A 55 8.89 -0.73 -3.11
CA CYS A 55 9.57 0.52 -2.72
C CYS A 55 10.52 1.04 -3.79
N GLY A 56 10.34 0.61 -5.04
CA GLY A 56 11.19 0.98 -6.16
C GLY A 56 10.77 2.27 -6.85
N THR A 57 11.67 2.86 -7.65
CA THR A 57 11.43 4.10 -8.42
C THR A 57 10.89 3.87 -9.82
N ALA A 58 10.95 2.63 -10.34
CA ALA A 58 10.44 2.33 -11.67
C ALA A 58 8.92 2.53 -11.71
N LYS A 59 8.47 3.30 -12.69
CA LYS A 59 7.05 3.61 -12.91
C LYS A 59 6.29 2.40 -13.44
N ASN A 60 4.98 2.43 -13.29
CA ASN A 60 4.04 1.47 -13.87
C ASN A 60 4.18 0.02 -13.35
N VAL A 61 5.04 -0.25 -12.36
CA VAL A 61 5.24 -1.60 -11.80
C VAL A 61 4.07 -1.99 -10.90
N ILE A 62 3.53 -1.04 -10.12
CA ILE A 62 2.39 -1.27 -9.22
C ILE A 62 1.16 -1.71 -10.00
N GLU A 63 0.94 -1.10 -11.16
CA GLU A 63 -0.15 -1.38 -12.10
C GLU A 63 -0.04 -2.78 -12.69
N GLU A 64 1.18 -3.25 -12.99
CA GLU A 64 1.38 -4.63 -13.43
C GLU A 64 1.16 -5.63 -12.27
N MET A 65 1.68 -5.33 -11.07
CA MET A 65 1.41 -6.15 -9.88
C MET A 65 -0.09 -6.29 -9.61
N ALA A 66 -0.85 -5.20 -9.78
CA ALA A 66 -2.29 -5.18 -9.56
C ALA A 66 -3.10 -6.10 -10.50
N LYS A 67 -2.49 -6.57 -11.60
CA LYS A 67 -3.11 -7.53 -12.54
C LYS A 67 -2.91 -8.98 -12.11
N ILE A 68 -2.08 -9.26 -11.10
CA ILE A 68 -1.81 -10.63 -10.65
C ILE A 68 -3.07 -11.25 -10.02
N PRO A 69 -3.53 -12.43 -10.48
CA PRO A 69 -4.64 -13.13 -9.87
C PRO A 69 -4.42 -13.37 -8.37
N HIS A 70 -5.49 -13.23 -7.59
CA HIS A 70 -5.50 -13.45 -6.13
C HIS A 70 -4.63 -12.48 -5.31
N ILE A 71 -4.09 -11.42 -5.91
CA ILE A 71 -3.46 -10.35 -5.12
C ILE A 71 -4.49 -9.69 -4.20
N THR A 72 -4.16 -9.55 -2.93
CA THR A 72 -5.09 -9.03 -1.91
C THR A 72 -4.80 -7.58 -1.53
N GLY A 73 -3.63 -7.06 -1.89
CA GLY A 73 -3.27 -5.67 -1.69
C GLY A 73 -1.85 -5.36 -2.14
N ILE A 74 -1.53 -4.07 -2.20
CA ILE A 74 -0.19 -3.57 -2.51
C ILE A 74 0.23 -2.55 -1.45
N ASP A 75 1.43 -2.69 -0.91
CA ASP A 75 2.05 -1.71 -0.03
C ASP A 75 3.28 -1.05 -0.64
N TYR A 76 3.36 0.28 -0.58
CA TYR A 76 4.42 1.04 -1.26
C TYR A 76 4.78 2.33 -0.52
N ASP A 77 5.87 2.96 -0.97
CA ASP A 77 6.41 4.18 -0.36
C ASP A 77 5.75 5.44 -0.94
N SER A 78 5.22 6.31 -0.07
CA SER A 78 4.66 7.62 -0.44
C SER A 78 5.64 8.58 -1.10
N LEU A 79 6.94 8.41 -0.89
CA LEU A 79 7.94 9.31 -1.45
C LEU A 79 8.18 9.07 -2.95
N LEU A 80 7.76 7.91 -3.46
CA LEU A 80 8.08 7.47 -4.81
C LEU A 80 6.85 7.40 -5.72
N HIS A 81 5.66 7.21 -5.15
CA HIS A 81 4.42 7.03 -5.90
C HIS A 81 3.30 7.85 -5.29
N ASP A 82 2.60 8.61 -6.12
CA ASP A 82 1.47 9.41 -5.70
C ASP A 82 0.24 8.52 -5.42
N ILE A 83 -0.48 8.82 -4.34
CA ILE A 83 -1.64 8.03 -3.93
C ILE A 83 -2.82 8.23 -4.88
N GLU A 84 -3.06 9.44 -5.41
CA GLU A 84 -4.18 9.72 -6.32
C GLU A 84 -3.97 9.04 -7.67
N GLU A 85 -2.77 9.16 -8.24
CA GLU A 85 -2.36 8.44 -9.46
C GLU A 85 -2.50 6.92 -9.28
N THR A 86 -1.96 6.36 -8.20
CA THR A 86 -2.05 4.92 -7.93
C THR A 86 -3.51 4.47 -7.80
N MET A 87 -4.33 5.25 -7.10
CA MET A 87 -5.75 4.96 -6.97
C MET A 87 -6.48 4.98 -8.32
N ASP A 88 -6.07 5.80 -9.28
CA ASP A 88 -6.74 5.85 -10.58
C ASP A 88 -6.34 4.69 -11.49
N ASN A 89 -5.13 4.14 -11.32
CA ASN A 89 -4.59 3.11 -12.20
C ASN A 89 -4.78 1.66 -11.73
N VAL A 90 -5.18 1.41 -10.48
CA VAL A 90 -5.36 0.05 -9.95
C VAL A 90 -6.83 -0.30 -9.64
N PRO A 91 -7.22 -1.60 -9.59
CA PRO A 91 -8.60 -2.03 -9.33
C PRO A 91 -9.20 -1.47 -8.04
N LYS A 92 -10.43 -0.94 -8.09
CA LYS A 92 -11.06 -0.15 -7.00
C LYS A 92 -11.16 -0.89 -5.66
N ASP A 93 -11.29 -2.21 -5.70
CA ASP A 93 -11.42 -3.12 -4.57
C ASP A 93 -10.08 -3.55 -3.98
N LEU A 94 -8.98 -3.38 -4.73
CA LEU A 94 -7.63 -3.67 -4.25
C LEU A 94 -7.24 -2.73 -3.11
N THR A 95 -6.85 -3.32 -1.98
CA THR A 95 -6.41 -2.56 -0.80
C THR A 95 -5.00 -2.02 -1.01
N LEU A 96 -4.82 -0.73 -0.75
CA LEU A 96 -3.52 -0.08 -0.81
C LEU A 96 -3.03 0.24 0.60
N LEU A 97 -1.73 0.05 0.86
CA LEU A 97 -1.08 0.67 2.02
C LEU A 97 0.04 1.57 1.54
N GLN A 98 0.06 2.77 2.08
CA GLN A 98 1.14 3.70 1.84
C GLN A 98 1.77 4.07 3.18
N SER A 99 3.09 3.90 3.30
CA SER A 99 3.79 4.51 4.43
C SER A 99 3.71 6.01 4.29
N LEU A 100 3.35 6.72 5.35
CA LEU A 100 3.09 8.16 5.32
C LEU A 100 4.00 8.87 6.34
N SER A 101 4.86 9.75 5.84
CA SER A 101 5.60 10.70 6.67
C SER A 101 4.71 11.89 7.03
N LEU A 102 4.76 12.38 8.26
CA LEU A 102 4.04 13.60 8.67
C LEU A 102 4.50 14.85 7.90
N SER A 103 5.71 14.84 7.35
CA SER A 103 6.23 15.93 6.52
C SER A 103 5.79 15.85 5.05
N SER A 104 5.16 14.75 4.62
CA SER A 104 4.69 14.57 3.24
C SER A 104 3.51 15.48 2.92
N ASP A 105 3.36 15.83 1.65
CA ASP A 105 2.25 16.68 1.20
C ASP A 105 0.90 15.98 1.36
N THR A 106 0.85 14.65 1.19
CA THR A 106 -0.32 13.83 1.50
C THR A 106 -0.75 13.97 2.96
N ALA A 107 0.19 13.90 3.92
CA ALA A 107 -0.14 14.06 5.34
C ALA A 107 -0.63 15.48 5.66
N LYS A 108 0.03 16.51 5.11
CA LYS A 108 -0.40 17.90 5.27
C LYS A 108 -1.79 18.13 4.68
N LYS A 109 -2.08 17.59 3.49
CA LYS A 109 -3.39 17.66 2.84
C LYS A 109 -4.47 17.05 3.72
N ILE A 110 -4.26 15.85 4.28
CA ILE A 110 -5.21 15.23 5.21
C ILE A 110 -5.40 16.08 6.46
N LEU A 111 -4.31 16.45 7.13
CA LEU A 111 -4.35 17.13 8.43
C LEU A 111 -4.88 18.57 8.39
N SER A 112 -4.86 19.21 7.22
CA SER A 112 -5.42 20.56 7.00
C SER A 112 -6.86 20.55 6.49
N SER A 113 -7.36 19.40 6.04
CA SER A 113 -8.70 19.27 5.48
C SER A 113 -9.77 19.11 6.58
N LYS A 114 -10.98 19.62 6.33
CA LYS A 114 -12.12 19.44 7.24
C LYS A 114 -12.83 18.10 7.04
N THR A 115 -12.81 17.61 5.81
CA THR A 115 -13.41 16.36 5.33
C THR A 115 -12.35 15.57 4.56
N TRP A 116 -12.62 14.29 4.31
CA TRP A 116 -11.69 13.43 3.59
C TRP A 116 -11.33 13.98 2.20
N PRO A 117 -10.05 14.28 1.90
CA PRO A 117 -9.67 15.03 0.68
C PRO A 117 -9.39 14.15 -0.54
N PHE A 118 -9.60 12.84 -0.44
CA PHE A 118 -9.36 11.88 -1.51
C PHE A 118 -10.63 11.14 -1.89
N LYS A 119 -10.64 10.46 -3.04
CA LYS A 119 -11.76 9.57 -3.37
C LYS A 119 -11.87 8.43 -2.35
N LYS A 120 -13.10 8.03 -2.02
CA LYS A 120 -13.34 6.92 -1.08
C LYS A 120 -12.78 5.62 -1.65
N ARG A 121 -11.89 4.96 -0.90
CA ARG A 121 -11.23 3.70 -1.29
C ARG A 121 -10.70 2.95 -0.07
N ASN A 122 -10.43 1.65 -0.24
CA ASN A 122 -9.68 0.80 0.69
C ASN A 122 -8.19 1.21 0.73
N VAL A 123 -7.86 2.24 1.50
CA VAL A 123 -6.49 2.72 1.70
C VAL A 123 -6.14 2.68 3.18
N ILE A 124 -4.95 2.17 3.50
CA ILE A 124 -4.35 2.15 4.83
C ILE A 124 -3.14 3.11 4.80
N PHE A 125 -3.10 4.07 5.71
CA PHE A 125 -1.92 4.90 5.90
C PHE A 125 -1.12 4.41 7.11
N SER A 126 0.11 3.97 6.88
CA SER A 126 1.04 3.60 7.94
C SER A 126 1.89 4.80 8.32
N LEU A 127 1.50 5.50 9.40
CA LEU A 127 2.15 6.71 9.86
C LEU A 127 3.50 6.39 10.51
N ARG A 128 4.54 7.11 10.07
CA ARG A 128 5.86 7.13 10.72
C ARG A 128 6.10 8.50 11.34
N GLY A 129 6.77 8.53 12.49
CA GLY A 129 7.20 9.79 13.13
C GLY A 129 6.71 10.05 14.57
N PRO A 130 5.58 9.51 15.07
CA PRO A 130 5.27 9.64 16.50
C PRO A 130 6.38 8.98 17.33
N MET A 131 6.91 9.69 18.32
CA MET A 131 7.98 9.20 19.20
C MET A 131 7.41 8.69 20.53
N THR A 132 6.15 9.01 20.82
CA THR A 132 5.41 8.56 22.02
C THR A 132 4.05 7.97 21.68
N ILE A 133 3.50 7.19 22.63
CA ILE A 133 2.15 6.62 22.50
C ILE A 133 1.09 7.73 22.45
N GLU A 134 1.27 8.78 23.23
CA GLU A 134 0.36 9.92 23.36
C GLU A 134 0.27 10.70 22.04
N GLU A 135 1.42 10.98 21.41
CA GLU A 135 1.46 11.57 20.06
C GLU A 135 0.77 10.68 19.03
N GLY A 136 0.99 9.37 19.09
CA GLY A 136 0.33 8.41 18.20
C GLY A 136 -1.19 8.41 18.35
N LYS A 137 -1.69 8.41 19.60
CA LYS A 137 -3.13 8.50 19.91
C LYS A 137 -3.74 9.80 19.40
N GLU A 138 -3.05 10.92 19.58
CA GLU A 138 -3.54 12.22 19.13
C GLU A 138 -3.60 12.32 17.60
N LEU A 139 -2.54 11.87 16.91
CA LEU A 139 -2.53 11.82 15.45
C LEU A 139 -3.63 10.91 14.90
N TYR A 140 -3.83 9.73 15.51
CA TYR A 140 -4.94 8.84 15.14
C TYR A 140 -6.30 9.55 15.25
N ARG A 141 -6.58 10.26 16.36
CA ARG A 141 -7.83 11.01 16.53
C ARG A 141 -8.03 12.07 15.46
N ARG A 142 -6.98 12.81 15.12
CA ARG A 142 -7.02 13.86 14.09
C ARG A 142 -7.34 13.28 12.71
N PHE A 143 -6.62 12.23 12.30
CA PHE A 143 -6.88 11.55 11.02
C PHE A 143 -8.29 10.95 10.97
N ARG A 144 -8.71 10.29 12.05
CA ARG A 144 -10.04 9.68 12.15
C ARG A 144 -11.15 10.73 12.00
N LYS A 145 -11.02 11.88 12.68
CA LYS A 145 -11.98 12.98 12.56
C LYS A 145 -12.15 13.46 11.12
N VAL A 146 -11.06 13.57 10.36
CA VAL A 146 -11.12 13.98 8.94
C VAL A 146 -11.75 12.90 8.07
N ALA A 147 -11.53 11.62 8.37
CA ALA A 147 -12.08 10.49 7.62
C ALA A 147 -13.59 10.24 7.88
N GLU A 148 -14.09 10.65 9.05
CA GLU A 148 -15.50 10.46 9.46
C GLU A 148 -16.41 11.66 9.14
N ASN A 149 -15.85 12.85 8.87
CA ASN A 149 -16.59 14.06 8.45
C ASN A 149 -16.74 14.13 6.92
#